data_AF-A0A4Q3ACN8-F1
#
_entry.id   AF-A0A4Q3ACN8-F1
#
_cell.length_a   1.000
_cell.length_b   1.000
_cell.length_c   1.000
_cell.angle_alpha   90.00
_cell.angle_beta   90.00
_cell.angle_gamma   90.00
#
_symmetry.space_group_name_H-M   'P 1'
#
loop_
_entity.id
_entity.type
_entity.pdbx_description
1 polymer ?
#
loop_
_entity_poly.entity_id
_entity_poly.type
_entity_poly.pdbx_seq_one_letter_code
_entity_poly.pdbx_strand_id
1 'polypeptide(L)'
;MTGIRLLFSLFLLGLCVTTARAQVEVSLKMGRNNYVSGESVPVAVTVTNRSGQDLVFQGNSRVGWLEVVVNTLSGNPLTPLGQPSFGTVKIPLNQAMSRTLDLAQLYSLQTSGNFSVYAIVHLPGQNSQGFGSNRLTFNMNSARPYWTQKVGVNNKPGQSREFRVLEFNNGSKTMLYAQVIDSRTGGAMRTHPLGEVLMFRKPSVTLDNRQVMHILYLMSPEMWGHVRVAADGQLLGRELHKRGAGSDPVLLTSRDGIVQVGNSIPYDPKAEAEARGKMRKASDRPTF
;
A
#
# COMPACT_ATOMS: atom_id res chain seq x y z
N MET A 1 70.00 20.14 33.02
CA MET A 1 69.39 18.88 33.51
C MET A 1 68.00 19.20 34.05
N THR A 2 66.99 18.43 33.62
CA THR A 2 65.75 18.07 34.34
C THR A 2 64.89 19.19 34.96
N GLY A 3 63.61 19.40 34.66
CA GLY A 3 62.63 18.66 33.88
C GLY A 3 61.24 19.22 34.22
N ILE A 4 60.60 19.92 33.27
CA ILE A 4 59.16 20.27 33.31
C ILE A 4 58.60 19.86 31.95
N ARG A 5 58.38 18.55 31.78
CA ARG A 5 57.70 17.95 30.63
C ARG A 5 56.98 16.70 31.08
N LEU A 6 56.08 16.81 32.07
CA LEU A 6 55.30 15.65 32.49
C LEU A 6 53.95 16.04 33.12
N LEU A 7 53.15 16.86 32.44
CA LEU A 7 51.77 17.16 32.88
C LEU A 7 50.78 17.40 31.73
N PHE A 8 51.10 16.92 30.52
CA PHE A 8 50.23 17.01 29.34
C PHE A 8 49.88 15.65 28.72
N SER A 9 50.07 14.55 29.45
CA SER A 9 49.82 13.18 28.94
C SER A 9 48.56 12.51 29.49
N LEU A 10 47.70 13.24 30.21
CA LEU A 10 46.51 12.66 30.86
C LEU A 10 45.19 13.34 30.47
N PHE A 11 45.06 13.81 29.22
CA PHE A 11 43.81 14.41 28.74
C PHE A 11 43.32 13.87 27.38
N LEU A 12 43.75 12.65 26.99
CA LEU A 12 43.36 12.07 25.71
C LEU A 12 43.01 10.58 25.81
N LEU A 13 42.32 10.17 26.88
CA LEU A 13 41.79 8.81 27.05
C LEU A 13 40.27 8.80 27.31
N GLY A 14 39.53 9.73 26.70
CA GLY A 14 38.10 9.93 26.95
C GLY A 14 37.20 9.92 25.71
N LEU A 15 37.69 9.48 24.55
CA LEU A 15 36.98 9.60 23.26
C LEU A 15 37.04 8.31 22.46
N CYS A 16 36.31 7.28 22.91
CA CYS A 16 35.75 6.25 22.02
C CYS A 16 34.70 5.42 22.77
N VAL A 17 33.61 6.06 23.21
CA VAL A 17 32.34 5.34 23.38
C VAL A 17 31.63 5.39 22.02
N THR A 18 32.22 4.74 21.02
CA THR A 18 31.49 4.43 19.78
C THR A 18 30.49 3.35 20.14
N THR A 19 29.26 3.76 20.44
CA THR A 19 28.15 2.81 20.59
C THR A 19 28.09 1.93 19.34
N ALA A 20 28.16 0.62 19.53
CA ALA A 20 28.19 -0.40 18.50
C ALA A 20 26.83 -0.55 17.77
N ARG A 21 26.28 0.56 17.26
CA ARG A 21 25.06 0.58 16.43
C ARG A 21 25.32 0.30 14.95
N ALA A 22 26.55 -0.04 14.60
CA ALA A 22 26.97 -0.20 13.21
C ALA A 22 26.84 -1.62 12.65
N GLN A 23 26.46 -2.63 13.44
CA GLN A 23 26.51 -4.03 13.01
C GLN A 23 25.25 -4.52 12.27
N VAL A 24 24.08 -4.01 12.63
CA VAL A 24 22.82 -4.27 11.91
C VAL A 24 22.02 -3.00 11.84
N GLU A 25 21.67 -2.59 10.63
CA GLU A 25 20.83 -1.43 10.37
C GLU A 25 19.45 -1.91 9.94
N VAL A 26 18.41 -1.36 10.56
CA VAL A 26 17.02 -1.63 10.20
C VAL A 26 16.39 -0.32 9.75
N SER A 27 15.69 -0.35 8.62
CA SER A 27 14.95 0.81 8.14
C SER A 27 13.57 0.45 7.63
N LEU A 28 12.63 1.37 7.82
CA LEU A 28 11.28 1.30 7.28
C LEU A 28 11.10 2.36 6.20
N LYS A 29 10.41 1.97 5.12
CA LYS A 29 9.92 2.87 4.08
C LYS A 29 8.47 2.58 3.75
N MET A 30 7.73 3.64 3.41
CA MET A 30 6.36 3.54 2.92
C MET A 30 6.18 4.43 1.69
N GLY A 31 5.34 4.01 0.75
CA GLY A 31 5.11 4.78 -0.49
C GLY A 31 4.29 6.05 -0.26
N ARG A 32 3.43 6.06 0.76
CA ARG A 32 2.63 7.21 1.19
C ARG A 32 2.29 7.12 2.68
N ASN A 33 1.79 8.21 3.23
CA ASN A 33 1.44 8.34 4.66
C ASN A 33 -0.05 8.63 4.91
N ASN A 34 -0.90 8.61 3.88
CA ASN A 34 -2.34 8.80 4.02
C ASN A 34 -3.07 7.66 3.32
N TYR A 35 -3.92 6.97 4.08
CA TYR A 35 -4.70 5.80 3.67
C TYR A 35 -6.15 5.99 4.07
N VAL A 36 -7.06 5.25 3.43
CA VAL A 36 -8.48 5.20 3.82
C VAL A 36 -8.73 3.94 4.66
N SER A 37 -9.71 4.00 5.57
CA SER A 37 -10.12 2.83 6.37
C SER A 37 -10.36 1.57 5.50
N GLY A 38 -9.83 0.43 5.96
CA GLY A 38 -9.91 -0.86 5.26
C GLY A 38 -8.96 -1.02 4.07
N GLU A 39 -8.11 -0.03 3.81
CA GLU A 39 -7.11 -0.09 2.76
C GLU A 39 -5.85 -0.85 3.23
N SER A 40 -5.14 -1.48 2.28
CA SER A 40 -3.81 -2.04 2.52
C SER A 40 -2.81 -0.94 2.87
N VAL A 41 -1.96 -1.19 3.86
CA VAL A 41 -0.94 -0.25 4.34
C VAL A 41 0.43 -0.92 4.22
N PRO A 42 1.02 -0.95 3.01
CA PRO A 42 2.29 -1.61 2.76
C PRO A 42 3.47 -0.83 3.37
N VAL A 43 4.28 -1.52 4.16
CA VAL A 43 5.55 -1.02 4.71
C VAL A 43 6.69 -1.94 4.31
N ALA A 44 7.75 -1.36 3.75
CA ALA A 44 8.97 -2.07 3.39
C ALA A 44 9.96 -2.02 4.56
N VAL A 45 10.33 -3.19 5.07
CA VAL A 45 11.37 -3.38 6.08
C VAL A 45 12.66 -3.76 5.39
N THR A 46 13.73 -3.02 5.65
CA THR A 46 15.05 -3.31 5.12
C THR A 46 16.01 -3.57 6.26
N VAL A 47 16.71 -4.71 6.21
CA VAL A 47 17.72 -5.11 7.20
C VAL A 47 19.05 -5.22 6.48
N THR A 48 20.02 -4.41 6.89
CA THR A 48 21.37 -4.39 6.34
C THR A 48 22.34 -5.02 7.33
N ASN A 49 23.04 -6.05 6.89
CA ASN A 49 24.03 -6.77 7.69
C ASN A 49 25.42 -6.13 7.55
N ARG A 50 25.95 -5.62 8.66
CA ARG A 50 27.30 -5.04 8.81
C ARG A 50 28.06 -5.70 9.96
N SER A 51 27.63 -6.90 10.37
CA SER A 51 28.07 -7.57 11.61
C SER A 51 29.38 -8.35 11.50
N GLY A 52 30.01 -8.37 10.33
CA GLY A 52 31.25 -9.14 10.08
C GLY A 52 31.02 -10.62 9.73
N GLN A 53 29.79 -11.12 9.80
CA GLN A 53 29.43 -12.51 9.47
C GLN A 53 28.05 -12.60 8.80
N ASP A 54 27.72 -13.75 8.23
CA ASP A 54 26.37 -14.02 7.71
C ASP A 54 25.36 -14.08 8.86
N LEU A 55 24.21 -13.44 8.67
CA LEU A 55 23.08 -13.54 9.61
C LEU A 55 22.07 -14.55 9.09
N VAL A 56 21.77 -15.58 9.88
CA VAL A 56 20.75 -16.58 9.55
C VAL A 56 19.63 -16.48 10.57
N PHE A 57 18.58 -15.77 10.20
CA PHE A 57 17.37 -15.65 10.99
C PHE A 57 16.51 -16.88 10.80
N GLN A 58 16.06 -17.45 11.92
CA GLN A 58 15.06 -18.51 11.92
C GLN A 58 13.80 -17.95 12.57
N GLY A 59 12.70 -17.95 11.85
CA GLY A 59 11.41 -17.55 12.36
C GLY A 59 10.31 -18.45 11.83
N ASN A 60 9.28 -18.64 12.65
CA ASN A 60 8.02 -19.25 12.25
C ASN A 60 6.86 -18.34 12.71
N SER A 61 5.63 -18.76 12.48
CA SER A 61 4.43 -17.98 12.84
C SER A 61 4.25 -17.73 14.34
N ARG A 62 5.02 -18.40 15.23
CA ARG A 62 4.96 -18.26 16.70
C ARG A 62 6.17 -17.54 17.29
N VAL A 63 7.34 -17.69 16.68
CA VAL A 63 8.59 -17.04 17.10
C VAL A 63 9.14 -16.29 15.89
N GLY A 64 8.90 -14.98 15.86
CA GLY A 64 9.39 -14.08 14.83
C GLY A 64 10.68 -13.40 15.28
N TRP A 65 11.63 -13.24 14.36
CA TRP A 65 12.82 -12.41 14.56
C TRP A 65 12.56 -10.93 14.24
N LEU A 66 11.39 -10.63 13.65
CA LEU A 66 10.93 -9.28 13.38
C LEU A 66 9.67 -8.99 14.20
N GLU A 67 9.75 -7.96 15.02
CA GLU A 67 8.61 -7.31 15.64
C GLU A 67 8.29 -6.03 14.86
N VAL A 68 7.01 -5.80 14.60
CA VAL A 68 6.50 -4.51 14.12
C VAL A 68 5.65 -3.97 15.23
N VAL A 69 5.81 -2.69 15.55
CA VAL A 69 5.06 -2.01 16.61
C VAL A 69 4.34 -0.82 16.02
N VAL A 70 3.01 -0.81 16.11
CA VAL A 70 2.16 0.32 15.72
C VAL A 70 1.59 0.97 16.96
N ASN A 71 1.78 2.28 17.08
CA ASN A 71 1.24 3.09 18.17
C ASN A 71 0.26 4.11 17.61
N THR A 72 -0.71 4.51 18.42
CA THR A 72 -1.41 5.80 18.21
C THR A 72 -0.41 6.95 18.34
N LEU A 73 -0.72 8.11 17.76
CA LEU A 73 0.17 9.28 17.88
C LEU A 73 0.37 9.72 19.34
N SER A 74 -0.60 9.43 20.22
CA SER A 74 -0.48 9.64 21.67
C SER A 74 0.51 8.70 22.36
N GLY A 75 1.10 7.75 21.63
CA GLY A 75 2.13 6.83 22.12
C GLY A 75 1.62 5.47 22.57
N ASN A 76 0.31 5.23 22.57
CA ASN A 76 -0.27 3.97 23.04
C ASN A 76 -0.11 2.86 21.98
N PRO A 77 0.45 1.70 22.32
CA PRO A 77 0.59 0.59 21.37
C PRO A 77 -0.77 -0.01 21.01
N LEU A 78 -0.94 -0.38 19.75
CA LEU A 78 -2.05 -1.19 19.29
C LEU A 78 -1.76 -2.67 19.57
N THR A 79 -2.81 -3.44 19.85
CA THR A 79 -2.72 -4.89 19.96
C THR A 79 -2.55 -5.52 18.58
N PRO A 80 -1.48 -6.29 18.32
CA PRO A 80 -1.34 -7.03 17.07
C PRO A 80 -2.40 -8.14 16.98
N LEU A 81 -2.95 -8.34 15.78
CA LEU A 81 -3.81 -9.46 15.42
C LEU A 81 -3.00 -10.72 15.05
N GLY A 82 -1.71 -10.54 14.78
CA GLY A 82 -0.77 -11.59 14.39
C GLY A 82 0.66 -11.07 14.34
N GLN A 83 1.59 -11.93 13.92
CA GLN A 83 3.01 -11.60 13.81
C GLN A 83 3.48 -11.68 12.36
N PRO A 84 4.41 -10.81 11.92
CA PRO A 84 5.07 -10.97 10.62
C PRO A 84 5.80 -12.31 10.55
N SER A 85 5.56 -13.09 9.49
CA SER A 85 6.25 -14.37 9.27
C SER A 85 7.09 -14.30 8.00
N PHE A 86 8.42 -14.29 8.17
CA PHE A 86 9.39 -14.30 7.06
C PHE A 86 10.12 -15.63 6.86
N GLY A 87 9.79 -16.65 7.66
CA GLY A 87 10.48 -17.94 7.63
C GLY A 87 11.96 -17.81 7.95
N THR A 88 12.74 -18.76 7.43
CA THR A 88 14.20 -18.71 7.49
C THR A 88 14.75 -17.74 6.45
N VAL A 89 15.62 -16.83 6.89
CA VAL A 89 16.23 -15.84 6.03
C VAL A 89 17.73 -15.77 6.31
N LYS A 90 18.54 -15.90 5.25
CA LYS A 90 19.97 -15.60 5.28
C LYS A 90 20.22 -14.20 4.71
N ILE A 91 20.89 -13.33 5.48
CA ILE A 91 21.44 -12.06 5.01
C ILE A 91 22.97 -12.17 5.02
N PRO A 92 23.62 -12.28 3.86
CA PRO A 92 25.08 -12.36 3.81
C PRO A 92 25.75 -11.11 4.38
N LEU A 93 27.01 -11.25 4.77
CA LEU A 93 27.84 -10.13 5.19
C LEU A 93 27.80 -8.99 4.14
N ASN A 94 27.63 -7.75 4.61
CA ASN A 94 27.61 -6.53 3.79
C ASN A 94 26.49 -6.47 2.75
N GLN A 95 25.45 -7.30 2.91
CA GLN A 95 24.25 -7.25 2.08
C GLN A 95 23.04 -6.76 2.87
N ALA A 96 21.99 -6.41 2.15
CA ALA A 96 20.70 -6.04 2.71
C ALA A 96 19.59 -6.90 2.13
N MET A 97 18.58 -7.16 2.93
CA MET A 97 17.31 -7.72 2.49
C MET A 97 16.21 -6.67 2.60
N SER A 98 15.23 -6.70 1.71
CA SER A 98 14.02 -5.89 1.83
C SER A 98 12.78 -6.76 1.67
N ARG A 99 11.81 -6.58 2.57
CA ARG A 99 10.52 -7.29 2.55
C ARG A 99 9.39 -6.32 2.83
N THR A 100 8.33 -6.40 2.03
CA THR A 100 7.12 -5.62 2.25
C THR A 100 6.11 -6.46 3.02
N LEU A 101 5.52 -5.85 4.05
CA LEU A 101 4.41 -6.40 4.81
C LEU A 101 3.26 -5.40 4.82
N ASP A 102 2.03 -5.89 4.98
CA ASP A 102 0.83 -5.07 5.06
C ASP A 102 0.40 -4.89 6.52
N LEU A 103 0.48 -3.66 7.05
CA LEU A 103 0.09 -3.38 8.43
C LEU A 103 -1.39 -3.65 8.68
N ALA A 104 -2.25 -3.52 7.67
CA ALA A 104 -3.68 -3.79 7.81
C ALA A 104 -4.00 -5.28 8.02
N GLN A 105 -3.04 -6.18 7.76
CA GLN A 105 -3.17 -7.61 8.07
C GLN A 105 -2.71 -7.95 9.50
N LEU A 106 -1.88 -7.09 10.11
CA LEU A 106 -1.32 -7.30 11.44
C LEU A 106 -2.04 -6.50 12.52
N TYR A 107 -2.74 -5.42 12.14
CA TYR A 107 -3.40 -4.51 13.08
C TYR A 107 -4.80 -4.15 12.59
N SER A 108 -5.71 -3.92 13.53
CA SER A 108 -7.03 -3.36 13.22
C SER A 108 -6.92 -1.86 12.92
N LEU A 109 -6.75 -1.51 11.64
CA LEU A 109 -6.63 -0.13 11.15
C LEU A 109 -7.94 0.41 10.56
N GLN A 110 -9.08 0.00 11.12
CA GLN A 110 -10.41 0.38 10.62
C GLN A 110 -10.83 1.78 11.10
N THR A 111 -10.30 2.24 12.22
CA THR A 111 -10.64 3.54 12.81
C THR A 111 -9.76 4.63 12.23
N SER A 112 -10.36 5.77 11.90
CA SER A 112 -9.61 6.96 11.50
C SER A 112 -8.71 7.44 12.65
N GLY A 113 -7.48 7.82 12.35
CA GLY A 113 -6.53 8.28 13.33
C GLY A 113 -5.12 8.38 12.79
N ASN A 114 -4.25 8.97 13.60
CA ASN A 114 -2.84 9.13 13.28
C ASN A 114 -2.05 8.09 14.06
N PHE A 115 -1.15 7.40 13.36
CA PHE A 115 -0.39 6.29 13.88
C PHE A 115 1.10 6.51 13.63
N SER A 116 1.92 5.84 14.43
CA SER A 116 3.33 5.67 14.15
C SER A 116 3.70 4.20 14.12
N VAL A 117 4.68 3.85 13.29
CA VAL A 117 5.18 2.48 13.17
C VAL A 117 6.70 2.46 13.20
N TYR A 118 7.24 1.46 13.86
CA TYR A 118 8.65 1.12 13.83
C TYR A 118 8.80 -0.40 13.93
N ALA A 119 9.96 -0.91 13.56
CA ALA A 119 10.27 -2.33 13.63
C ALA A 119 11.46 -2.58 14.54
N ILE A 120 11.51 -3.78 15.11
CA ILE A 120 12.61 -4.27 15.93
C ILE A 120 13.05 -5.62 15.36
N VAL A 121 14.34 -5.76 15.09
CA VAL A 121 14.96 -7.02 14.64
C VAL A 121 15.74 -7.63 15.80
N HIS A 122 15.41 -8.87 16.14
CA HIS A 122 16.13 -9.67 17.13
C HIS A 122 17.15 -10.57 16.43
N LEU A 123 18.39 -10.56 16.91
CA LEU A 123 19.45 -11.39 16.34
C LEU A 123 19.23 -12.87 16.67
N PRO A 124 19.73 -13.79 15.83
CA PRO A 124 19.69 -15.22 16.12
C PRO A 124 20.34 -15.52 17.48
N GLY A 125 19.61 -16.20 18.37
CA GLY A 125 20.10 -16.54 19.71
C GLY A 125 20.06 -15.39 20.74
N GLN A 126 19.56 -14.21 20.38
CA GLN A 126 19.43 -13.05 21.28
C GLN A 126 18.01 -12.50 21.28
N ASN A 127 17.27 -12.74 22.36
CA ASN A 127 15.86 -12.33 22.47
C ASN A 127 15.64 -11.03 23.25
N SER A 128 16.66 -10.51 23.97
CA SER A 128 16.52 -9.36 24.87
C SER A 128 17.01 -8.03 24.29
N GLN A 129 17.90 -8.05 23.30
CA GLN A 129 18.40 -6.85 22.62
C GLN A 129 17.97 -6.90 21.15
N GLY A 130 17.28 -5.85 20.71
CA GLY A 130 16.80 -5.71 19.34
C GLY A 130 17.33 -4.45 18.67
N PHE A 131 17.46 -4.50 17.34
CA PHE A 131 17.85 -3.37 16.50
C PHE A 131 16.59 -2.68 15.99
N GLY A 132 16.35 -1.46 16.49
CA GLY A 132 15.19 -0.66 16.12
C GLY A 132 15.38 0.08 14.80
N SER A 133 14.30 0.23 14.03
CA SER A 133 14.27 1.04 12.82
C SER A 133 14.06 2.53 13.09
N ASN A 134 14.14 3.35 12.03
CA ASN A 134 13.47 4.66 12.04
C ASN A 134 11.96 4.52 12.27
N ARG A 135 11.34 5.57 12.82
CA ARG A 135 9.89 5.66 13.02
C ARG A 135 9.25 6.35 11.83
N LEU A 136 8.14 5.79 11.35
CA LEU A 136 7.28 6.40 10.34
C LEU A 136 5.95 6.82 10.96
N THR A 137 5.30 7.82 10.38
CA THR A 137 3.94 8.23 10.75
C THR A 137 3.00 8.10 9.55
N PHE A 138 1.75 7.72 9.82
CA PHE A 138 0.72 7.63 8.80
C PHE A 138 -0.67 7.89 9.37
N ASN A 139 -1.59 8.28 8.51
CA ASN A 139 -2.96 8.61 8.86
C ASN A 139 -3.91 7.64 8.18
N MET A 140 -4.82 7.07 8.98
CA MET A 140 -6.01 6.41 8.48
C MET A 140 -7.14 7.43 8.45
N ASN A 141 -7.77 7.59 7.29
CA ASN A 141 -8.81 8.58 7.07
C ASN A 141 -10.16 7.90 6.82
N SER A 142 -11.23 8.60 7.20
CA SER A 142 -12.58 8.24 6.80
C SER A 142 -12.89 8.92 5.47
N ALA A 143 -13.29 8.14 4.47
CA ALA A 143 -13.75 8.66 3.18
C ALA A 143 -15.28 8.74 3.16
N ARG A 144 -15.83 9.68 2.38
CA ARG A 144 -17.28 9.88 2.28
C ARG A 144 -17.86 8.91 1.26
N PRO A 145 -19.01 8.26 1.53
CA PRO A 145 -19.65 7.43 0.52
C PRO A 145 -20.19 8.30 -0.61
N TYR A 146 -19.77 8.01 -1.84
CA TYR A 146 -20.32 8.57 -3.08
C TYR A 146 -21.52 7.74 -3.56
N TRP A 147 -21.38 6.42 -3.49
CA TRP A 147 -22.40 5.46 -3.88
C TRP A 147 -22.34 4.23 -2.97
N THR A 148 -23.50 3.65 -2.69
CA THR A 148 -23.63 2.47 -1.84
C THR A 148 -24.73 1.56 -2.37
N GLN A 149 -24.51 0.25 -2.33
CA GLN A 149 -25.57 -0.74 -2.52
C GLN A 149 -25.34 -1.96 -1.64
N LYS A 150 -26.38 -2.37 -0.90
CA LYS A 150 -26.37 -3.59 -0.09
C LYS A 150 -27.03 -4.73 -0.87
N VAL A 151 -26.39 -5.89 -0.86
CA VAL A 151 -26.89 -7.11 -1.52
C VAL A 151 -26.67 -8.34 -0.65
N GLY A 152 -27.50 -9.37 -0.79
CA GLY A 152 -27.18 -10.71 -0.25
C GLY A 152 -25.97 -11.31 -0.95
N VAL A 153 -25.34 -12.35 -0.43
CA VAL A 153 -24.24 -13.05 -1.12
C VAL A 153 -24.77 -14.28 -1.84
N ASN A 154 -24.44 -14.41 -3.14
CA ASN A 154 -24.82 -15.58 -3.93
C ASN A 154 -24.35 -16.89 -3.25
N ASN A 155 -25.25 -17.87 -3.16
CA ASN A 155 -25.02 -19.18 -2.53
C ASN A 155 -24.63 -19.13 -1.04
N LYS A 156 -24.84 -18.00 -0.34
CA LYS A 156 -24.61 -17.87 1.11
C LYS A 156 -25.78 -17.15 1.79
N PRO A 157 -26.91 -17.84 2.03
CA PRO A 157 -28.06 -17.27 2.72
C PRO A 157 -27.68 -16.63 4.06
N GLY A 158 -28.30 -15.49 4.37
CA GLY A 158 -28.03 -14.74 5.61
C GLY A 158 -26.73 -13.93 5.61
N GLN A 159 -25.87 -14.07 4.60
CA GLN A 159 -24.74 -13.17 4.39
C GLN A 159 -25.14 -12.03 3.46
N SER A 160 -24.68 -10.83 3.78
CA SER A 160 -24.83 -9.66 2.91
C SER A 160 -23.53 -8.88 2.82
N ARG A 161 -23.37 -8.19 1.70
CA ARG A 161 -22.29 -7.26 1.43
C ARG A 161 -22.85 -5.89 1.19
N GLU A 162 -22.09 -4.90 1.60
CA GLU A 162 -22.33 -3.52 1.21
C GLU A 162 -21.16 -3.08 0.33
N PHE A 163 -21.48 -2.84 -0.94
CA PHE A 163 -20.56 -2.24 -1.89
C PHE A 163 -20.61 -0.74 -1.74
N ARG A 164 -19.45 -0.10 -1.68
CA ARG A 164 -19.32 1.34 -1.59
C ARG A 164 -18.30 1.85 -2.59
N VAL A 165 -18.62 2.96 -3.24
CA VAL A 165 -17.63 3.85 -3.83
C VAL A 165 -17.47 5.02 -2.88
N LEU A 166 -16.24 5.27 -2.46
CA LEU A 166 -15.91 6.34 -1.54
C LEU A 166 -15.16 7.45 -2.28
N GLU A 167 -15.44 8.68 -1.88
CA GLU A 167 -14.74 9.88 -2.28
C GLU A 167 -13.89 10.38 -1.11
N PHE A 168 -12.61 10.62 -1.37
CA PHE A 168 -11.70 11.21 -0.41
C PHE A 168 -10.91 12.34 -1.04
N ASN A 169 -11.07 13.54 -0.49
CA ASN A 169 -10.26 14.69 -0.87
C ASN A 169 -9.03 14.76 0.05
N ASN A 170 -7.84 14.69 -0.55
CA ASN A 170 -6.57 14.72 0.19
C ASN A 170 -5.96 16.14 0.32
N GLY A 171 -6.76 17.18 0.08
CA GLY A 171 -6.39 18.59 0.12
C GLY A 171 -6.11 19.20 -1.27
N SER A 172 -5.63 18.40 -2.23
CA SER A 172 -5.35 18.89 -3.60
C SER A 172 -6.10 18.12 -4.69
N LYS A 173 -6.40 16.84 -4.43
CA LYS A 173 -6.99 15.93 -5.39
C LYS A 173 -8.16 15.18 -4.76
N THR A 174 -9.19 14.98 -5.56
CA THR A 174 -10.29 14.08 -5.22
C THR A 174 -9.95 12.68 -5.72
N MET A 175 -9.96 11.72 -4.82
CA MET A 175 -9.62 10.33 -5.07
C MET A 175 -10.85 9.46 -4.88
N LEU A 176 -11.05 8.48 -5.76
CA LEU A 176 -12.06 7.44 -5.58
C LEU A 176 -11.46 6.16 -4.99
N TYR A 177 -12.27 5.48 -4.21
CA TYR A 177 -11.98 4.18 -3.62
C TYR A 177 -13.14 3.24 -3.84
N ALA A 178 -12.86 1.96 -4.06
CA ALA A 178 -13.86 0.89 -4.01
C ALA A 178 -13.73 0.16 -2.70
N GLN A 179 -14.82 0.02 -1.95
CA GLN A 179 -14.84 -0.67 -0.67
C GLN A 179 -15.94 -1.72 -0.65
N VAL A 180 -15.63 -2.87 -0.07
CA VAL A 180 -16.60 -3.93 0.22
C VAL A 180 -16.61 -4.17 1.72
N ILE A 181 -17.80 -4.15 2.31
CA ILE A 181 -18.04 -4.35 3.74
C ILE A 181 -18.83 -5.62 3.96
N ASP A 182 -18.45 -6.40 4.97
CA ASP A 182 -19.30 -7.45 5.49
C ASP A 182 -20.37 -6.80 6.37
N SER A 183 -21.63 -6.81 5.92
CA SER A 183 -22.70 -6.09 6.64
C SER A 183 -23.03 -6.69 8.01
N ARG A 184 -22.57 -7.90 8.34
CA ARG A 184 -22.77 -8.51 9.65
C ARG A 184 -21.78 -7.97 10.68
N THR A 185 -20.53 -7.77 10.29
CA THR A 185 -19.49 -7.24 11.19
C THR A 185 -19.37 -5.72 11.10
N GLY A 186 -19.83 -5.11 10.01
CA GLY A 186 -19.66 -3.68 9.73
C GLY A 186 -18.22 -3.30 9.33
N GLY A 187 -17.28 -4.25 9.36
CA GLY A 187 -15.88 -4.04 9.02
C GLY A 187 -15.65 -4.03 7.52
N ALA A 188 -14.78 -3.13 7.04
CA ALA A 188 -14.33 -3.16 5.66
C ALA A 188 -13.52 -4.43 5.42
N MET A 189 -14.00 -5.27 4.50
CA MET A 189 -13.27 -6.46 4.05
C MET A 189 -12.05 -6.04 3.25
N ARG A 190 -12.24 -5.09 2.33
CA ARG A 190 -11.17 -4.55 1.50
C ARG A 190 -11.56 -3.19 0.94
N THR A 191 -10.60 -2.27 0.92
CA THR A 191 -10.70 -0.96 0.26
C THR A 191 -9.56 -0.84 -0.76
N HIS A 192 -9.89 -0.49 -2.00
CA HIS A 192 -8.93 -0.28 -3.08
C HIS A 192 -8.89 1.19 -3.50
N PRO A 193 -7.72 1.84 -3.55
CA PRO A 193 -7.59 3.13 -4.20
C PRO A 193 -7.76 2.97 -5.72
N LEU A 194 -8.69 3.71 -6.32
CA LEU A 194 -8.93 3.67 -7.78
C LEU A 194 -8.05 4.69 -8.51
N GLY A 195 -7.87 5.86 -7.90
CA GLY A 195 -7.10 6.95 -8.45
C GLY A 195 -7.81 8.30 -8.33
N GLU A 196 -7.21 9.30 -8.94
CA GLU A 196 -7.79 10.63 -9.06
C GLU A 196 -9.03 10.59 -9.97
N VAL A 197 -10.04 11.37 -9.59
CA VAL A 197 -11.26 11.55 -10.39
C VAL A 197 -11.45 13.00 -10.76
N LEU A 198 -11.80 13.25 -12.02
CA LEU A 198 -12.29 14.52 -12.49
C LEU A 198 -13.81 14.56 -12.42
N MET A 199 -14.33 15.23 -11.39
CA MET A 199 -15.78 15.33 -11.14
C MET A 199 -16.56 16.18 -12.16
N PHE A 200 -15.93 16.61 -13.26
CA PHE A 200 -16.62 17.19 -14.44
C PHE A 200 -17.61 16.20 -15.09
N ARG A 201 -17.42 14.91 -14.84
CA ARG A 201 -18.36 13.83 -15.16
C ARG A 201 -18.60 13.01 -13.91
N LYS A 202 -19.88 12.81 -13.57
CA LYS A 202 -20.27 11.99 -12.42
C LYS A 202 -19.80 10.54 -12.67
N PRO A 203 -19.09 9.92 -11.71
CA PRO A 203 -18.82 8.49 -11.76
C PRO A 203 -20.11 7.68 -11.91
N SER A 204 -20.09 6.71 -12.82
CA SER A 204 -21.18 5.74 -12.98
C SER A 204 -20.82 4.47 -12.23
N VAL A 205 -21.76 3.94 -11.46
CA VAL A 205 -21.55 2.73 -10.66
C VAL A 205 -22.78 1.84 -10.79
N THR A 206 -22.56 0.55 -11.03
CA THR A 206 -23.64 -0.46 -11.02
C THR A 206 -23.08 -1.84 -10.63
N LEU A 207 -23.98 -2.74 -10.24
CA LEU A 207 -23.69 -4.15 -9.97
C LEU A 207 -24.22 -5.02 -11.11
N ASP A 208 -23.45 -6.04 -11.50
CA ASP A 208 -23.90 -7.05 -12.46
C ASP A 208 -24.60 -8.23 -11.77
N ASN A 209 -25.12 -9.15 -12.58
CA ASN A 209 -25.77 -10.39 -12.14
C ASN A 209 -24.83 -11.37 -11.38
N ARG A 210 -23.51 -11.16 -11.44
CA ARG A 210 -22.49 -11.93 -10.72
C ARG A 210 -22.02 -11.25 -9.44
N GLN A 211 -22.66 -10.15 -9.04
CA GLN A 211 -22.28 -9.33 -7.88
C GLN A 211 -20.88 -8.74 -8.02
N VAL A 212 -20.52 -8.36 -9.24
CA VAL A 212 -19.34 -7.56 -9.53
C VAL A 212 -19.77 -6.10 -9.61
N MET A 213 -19.10 -5.25 -8.83
CA MET A 213 -19.28 -3.80 -8.88
C MET A 213 -18.45 -3.23 -10.03
N HIS A 214 -19.11 -2.56 -10.95
CA HIS A 214 -18.52 -1.83 -12.08
C HIS A 214 -18.51 -0.34 -11.74
N ILE A 215 -17.34 0.28 -11.88
CA ILE A 215 -17.13 1.70 -11.59
C ILE A 215 -16.50 2.32 -12.82
N LEU A 216 -17.16 3.30 -13.43
CA LEU A 216 -16.67 4.05 -14.58
C LEU A 216 -16.53 5.51 -14.19
N TYR A 217 -15.32 6.07 -14.31
CA TYR A 217 -15.05 7.44 -13.89
C TYR A 217 -14.01 8.10 -14.80
N LEU A 218 -14.12 9.42 -14.95
CA LEU A 218 -13.16 10.22 -15.71
C LEU A 218 -11.89 10.39 -14.86
N MET A 219 -10.76 9.86 -15.33
CA MET A 219 -9.47 9.92 -14.63
C MET A 219 -8.54 11.02 -15.15
N SER A 220 -8.72 11.42 -16.41
CA SER A 220 -8.08 12.57 -17.04
C SER A 220 -9.03 13.14 -18.10
N PRO A 221 -8.78 14.32 -18.69
CA PRO A 221 -9.73 14.95 -19.62
C PRO A 221 -10.17 14.09 -20.81
N GLU A 222 -9.37 13.08 -21.20
CA GLU A 222 -9.64 12.21 -22.35
C GLU A 222 -9.76 10.71 -21.99
N MET A 223 -9.60 10.36 -20.71
CA MET A 223 -9.47 8.97 -20.26
C MET A 223 -10.47 8.64 -19.15
N TRP A 224 -11.12 7.49 -19.30
CA TRP A 224 -11.97 6.87 -18.30
C TRP A 224 -11.32 5.60 -17.76
N GLY A 225 -11.45 5.40 -16.45
CA GLY A 225 -11.14 4.13 -15.81
C GLY A 225 -12.40 3.32 -15.60
N HIS A 226 -12.38 2.07 -16.04
CA HIS A 226 -13.37 1.08 -15.68
C HIS A 226 -12.75 0.07 -14.71
N VAL A 227 -13.29 -0.01 -13.49
CA VAL A 227 -12.82 -0.92 -12.46
C VAL A 227 -13.91 -1.92 -12.10
N ARG A 228 -13.50 -3.17 -11.88
CA ARG A 228 -14.37 -4.26 -11.45
C ARG A 228 -13.92 -4.83 -10.10
N VAL A 229 -14.84 -4.92 -9.14
CA VAL A 229 -14.59 -5.46 -7.80
C VAL A 229 -15.63 -6.51 -7.44
N ALA A 230 -15.19 -7.70 -7.04
CA ALA A 230 -16.07 -8.79 -6.63
C ALA A 230 -16.61 -8.64 -5.20
N ALA A 231 -17.63 -9.44 -4.85
CA ALA A 231 -18.29 -9.43 -3.54
C ALA A 231 -17.41 -9.86 -2.35
N ASP A 232 -16.26 -10.47 -2.59
CA ASP A 232 -15.23 -10.75 -1.59
C ASP A 232 -14.19 -9.62 -1.45
N GLY A 233 -14.34 -8.55 -2.24
CA GLY A 233 -13.41 -7.44 -2.31
C GLY A 233 -12.23 -7.67 -3.24
N GLN A 234 -12.16 -8.76 -4.00
CA GLN A 234 -11.11 -8.93 -5.01
C GLN A 234 -11.24 -7.91 -6.14
N LEU A 235 -10.15 -7.20 -6.44
CA LEU A 235 -10.05 -6.35 -7.62
C LEU A 235 -9.88 -7.26 -8.84
N LEU A 236 -10.87 -7.31 -9.71
CA LEU A 236 -10.88 -8.18 -10.89
C LEU A 236 -10.10 -7.57 -12.06
N GLY A 237 -10.01 -6.24 -12.12
CA GLY A 237 -9.21 -5.55 -13.12
C GLY A 237 -9.53 -4.08 -13.24
N ARG A 238 -8.67 -3.40 -14.00
CA ARG A 238 -8.83 -2.00 -14.41
C ARG A 238 -8.57 -1.89 -15.89
N GLU A 239 -9.57 -1.45 -16.63
CA GLU A 239 -9.51 -1.17 -18.05
C GLU A 239 -9.55 0.34 -18.28
N LEU A 240 -8.89 0.79 -19.34
CA LEU A 240 -8.82 2.21 -19.70
C LEU A 240 -9.58 2.42 -20.98
N HIS A 241 -10.32 3.52 -21.04
CA HIS A 241 -11.22 3.83 -22.15
C HIS A 241 -11.01 5.27 -22.60
N LYS A 242 -10.93 5.47 -23.91
CA LYS A 242 -11.03 6.78 -24.56
C LYS A 242 -12.46 7.02 -25.02
N ARG A 243 -12.80 8.29 -25.24
CA ARG A 243 -14.06 8.69 -25.85
C ARG A 243 -14.19 8.09 -27.27
N GLY A 244 -15.36 7.53 -27.59
CA GLY A 244 -15.70 7.11 -28.95
C GLY A 244 -16.14 8.26 -29.85
N ALA A 245 -16.60 7.95 -31.06
CA ALA A 245 -16.89 8.94 -32.12
C ALA A 245 -18.15 9.82 -31.92
N GLY A 246 -18.66 10.01 -30.69
CA GLY A 246 -19.86 10.85 -30.51
C GLY A 246 -20.33 11.11 -29.09
N SER A 247 -19.93 10.33 -28.10
CA SER A 247 -20.33 10.56 -26.70
C SER A 247 -19.32 10.01 -25.70
N ASP A 248 -19.47 10.42 -24.44
CA ASP A 248 -18.67 9.89 -23.35
C ASP A 248 -18.94 8.38 -23.12
N PRO A 249 -17.94 7.62 -22.66
CA PRO A 249 -18.11 6.25 -22.19
C PRO A 249 -19.21 6.15 -21.11
N VAL A 250 -20.02 5.10 -21.19
CA VAL A 250 -21.12 4.84 -20.25
C VAL A 250 -21.17 3.37 -19.85
N LEU A 251 -21.69 3.08 -18.65
CA LEU A 251 -22.02 1.71 -18.26
C LEU A 251 -23.37 1.32 -18.87
N LEU A 252 -23.40 0.21 -19.61
CA LEU A 252 -24.59 -0.39 -20.18
C LEU A 252 -24.87 -1.71 -19.48
N THR A 253 -26.11 -1.89 -19.03
CA THR A 253 -26.57 -3.15 -18.42
C THR A 253 -27.50 -3.84 -19.41
N SER A 254 -27.14 -5.05 -19.81
CA SER A 254 -27.96 -5.92 -20.67
C SER A 254 -29.18 -6.48 -19.92
N ARG A 255 -30.13 -7.07 -20.65
CA ARG A 255 -31.31 -7.73 -20.05
C ARG A 255 -30.94 -8.86 -19.10
N ASP A 256 -29.85 -9.56 -19.38
CA ASP A 256 -29.36 -10.66 -18.54
C ASP A 256 -28.61 -10.16 -17.29
N GLY A 257 -28.51 -8.84 -17.10
CA GLY A 257 -27.81 -8.21 -15.97
C GLY A 257 -26.30 -8.17 -16.12
N ILE A 258 -25.76 -8.45 -17.31
CA ILE A 258 -24.33 -8.26 -17.61
C ILE A 258 -24.06 -6.78 -17.86
N VAL A 259 -22.98 -6.26 -17.26
CA VAL A 259 -22.57 -4.86 -17.37
C VAL A 259 -21.31 -4.72 -18.22
N GLN A 260 -21.33 -3.80 -19.17
CA GLN A 260 -20.20 -3.48 -20.07
C GLN A 260 -20.06 -1.97 -20.28
N VAL A 261 -18.90 -1.54 -20.81
CA VAL A 261 -18.67 -0.13 -21.16
C VAL A 261 -19.03 0.11 -22.63
N GLY A 262 -20.02 0.97 -22.86
CA GLY A 262 -20.41 1.43 -24.19
C GLY A 262 -19.73 2.75 -24.57
N ASN A 263 -19.87 3.14 -25.84
CA ASN A 263 -19.42 4.44 -26.39
C ASN A 263 -17.94 4.76 -26.13
N SER A 264 -17.09 3.73 -26.16
CA SER A 264 -15.69 3.87 -25.82
C SER A 264 -14.76 3.13 -26.77
N ILE A 265 -13.50 3.55 -26.78
CA ILE A 265 -12.39 2.85 -27.44
C ILE A 265 -11.48 2.33 -26.32
N PRO A 266 -11.28 1.01 -26.18
CA PRO A 266 -10.32 0.46 -25.23
C PRO A 266 -8.93 1.02 -25.48
N TYR A 267 -8.22 1.35 -24.40
CA TYR A 267 -6.88 1.94 -24.46
C TYR A 267 -5.88 1.08 -23.71
N ASP A 268 -4.82 0.66 -24.42
CA ASP A 268 -3.64 0.05 -23.83
C ASP A 268 -2.45 1.02 -23.90
N PRO A 269 -1.99 1.56 -22.76
CA PRO A 269 -0.84 2.46 -22.71
C PRO A 269 0.44 1.87 -23.33
N LYS A 270 0.65 0.55 -23.23
CA LYS A 270 1.88 -0.09 -23.75
C LYS A 270 1.84 -0.15 -25.26
N ALA A 271 0.72 -0.60 -25.83
CA ALA A 271 0.54 -0.66 -27.28
C ALA A 271 0.64 0.74 -27.93
N GLU A 272 0.08 1.78 -27.30
CA GLU A 272 0.19 3.16 -27.78
C GLU A 272 1.64 3.68 -27.72
N ALA A 273 2.37 3.40 -26.63
CA ALA A 273 3.76 3.81 -26.50
C ALA A 273 4.65 3.14 -27.56
N GLU A 274 4.42 1.87 -27.85
CA GLU A 274 5.10 1.13 -28.93
C GLU A 274 4.75 1.69 -30.31
N ALA A 275 3.48 2.00 -30.56
CA ALA A 275 3.04 2.60 -31.82
C ALA A 275 3.68 3.98 -32.05
N ARG A 276 3.73 4.82 -31.00
CA ARG A 276 4.41 6.12 -31.03
C ARG A 276 5.92 5.98 -31.25
N GLY A 277 6.54 4.96 -30.67
CA GLY A 277 7.96 4.66 -30.90
C GLY A 277 8.26 4.21 -32.33
N LYS A 278 7.28 3.63 -33.03
CA LYS A 278 7.38 3.21 -34.44
C LYS A 278 7.06 4.32 -35.44
N MET A 279 6.38 5.39 -35.02
CA MET A 279 6.12 6.54 -35.88
C MET A 279 7.42 7.34 -36.10
N ARG A 280 7.78 7.55 -37.36
CA ARG A 280 8.89 8.45 -37.73
C ARG A 280 8.63 9.83 -37.15
N LYS A 281 9.64 10.39 -36.49
CA LYS A 281 9.55 11.76 -35.99
C LYS A 281 9.57 12.71 -37.18
N ALA A 282 8.91 13.86 -37.06
CA ALA A 282 8.98 14.91 -38.07
C ALA A 282 10.42 15.41 -38.34
N SER A 283 11.36 15.12 -37.43
CA SER A 283 12.79 15.38 -37.56
C SER A 283 13.56 14.34 -38.37
N ASP A 284 12.96 13.19 -38.68
CA ASP A 284 13.64 12.11 -39.40
C ASP A 284 13.75 12.51 -40.87
N ARG A 285 14.93 12.94 -41.29
CA ARG A 285 15.22 13.32 -42.69
C ARG A 285 14.99 12.11 -43.61
N PRO A 286 14.33 12.29 -44.77
CA PRO A 286 14.26 11.25 -45.78
C PRO A 286 15.68 10.78 -46.14
N THR A 287 15.89 9.47 -46.13
CA THR A 287 17.07 8.86 -46.76
C THR A 287 16.91 9.01 -48.26
N PHE A 288 17.71 9.89 -48.87
CA PHE A 288 17.88 9.95 -50.32
C PHE A 288 18.87 8.89 -50.78
#